data_AF-A0A1Q5HSA4-F1
#
_entry.id   AF-A0A1Q5HSA4-F1
#
_cell.length_a   1.000
_cell.length_b   1.000
_cell.length_c   1.000
_cell.angle_alpha   90.00
_cell.angle_beta   90.00
_cell.angle_gamma   90.00
#
_symmetry.space_group_name_H-M   'P 1'
#
loop_
_entity.id
_entity.type
_entity.pdbx_description
1 polymer ?
#
loop_
_entity_poly.entity_id
_entity_poly.type
_entity_poly.pdbx_seq_one_letter_code
_entity_poly.pdbx_strand_id
1 'polypeptide(L)'
;MLAPILCVVIALTACADAGAPEPSGAAAPGTPAAADAASSTVGSIPAGGSAPVSAKEVCAYLDGQLPTLKGIGSETGTMANLTVNLYSWYEKQGAVPTGRQIDDQTRQECPATRTKVLELAGMESFERL
;
A
#
# COMPACT_ATOMS: atom_id res chain seq x y z
N MET A 1 15.98 -18.80 -35.66
CA MET A 1 15.09 -18.33 -36.75
C MET A 1 13.72 -18.95 -36.48
N LEU A 2 12.63 -18.28 -36.13
CA LEU A 2 12.17 -16.89 -36.16
C LEU A 2 11.34 -16.63 -34.88
N ALA A 3 11.42 -15.42 -34.33
CA ALA A 3 10.43 -14.87 -33.40
C ALA A 3 9.47 -13.95 -34.17
N PRO A 4 8.16 -13.93 -33.90
CA PRO A 4 7.31 -12.84 -34.35
C PRO A 4 7.23 -11.78 -33.25
N ILE A 5 7.83 -10.64 -33.56
CA ILE A 5 7.75 -9.36 -32.86
C ILE A 5 6.30 -8.87 -32.95
N LEU A 6 5.57 -8.91 -31.84
CA LEU A 6 4.23 -8.32 -31.75
C LEU A 6 4.37 -6.86 -31.30
N CYS A 7 4.40 -5.93 -32.26
CA CYS A 7 4.34 -4.49 -32.01
C CYS A 7 2.93 -4.11 -31.54
N VAL A 8 2.73 -3.95 -30.23
CA VAL A 8 1.53 -3.30 -29.68
C VAL A 8 1.78 -1.80 -29.62
N VAL A 9 1.15 -1.07 -30.54
CA VAL A 9 1.10 0.40 -30.55
C VAL A 9 0.03 0.83 -29.54
N ILE A 10 0.43 1.25 -28.34
CA ILE A 10 -0.48 1.85 -27.36
C ILE A 10 -0.53 3.35 -27.63
N ALA A 11 -1.62 3.81 -28.25
CA ALA A 11 -1.92 5.23 -28.41
C ALA A 11 -2.36 5.80 -27.06
N LEU A 12 -1.55 6.70 -26.48
CA LEU A 12 -1.93 7.49 -25.31
C LEU A 12 -2.84 8.64 -25.74
N THR A 13 -4.15 8.52 -25.50
CA THR A 13 -5.08 9.66 -25.51
C THR A 13 -5.00 10.39 -24.17
N ALA A 14 -4.22 11.46 -24.13
CA ALA A 14 -4.22 12.44 -23.04
C ALA A 14 -5.46 13.34 -23.16
N CYS A 15 -6.37 13.27 -22.19
CA CYS A 15 -7.34 14.33 -21.93
C CYS A 15 -6.79 15.19 -20.79
N ALA A 16 -6.16 16.30 -21.16
CA ALA A 16 -6.04 17.46 -20.29
C ALA A 16 -7.27 18.34 -20.57
N ASP A 17 -8.13 18.53 -19.58
CA ASP A 17 -9.14 19.59 -19.64
C ASP A 17 -9.08 20.43 -18.37
N ALA A 18 -9.05 21.73 -18.61
CA ALA A 18 -8.69 22.80 -17.71
C ALA A 18 -9.92 23.32 -16.97
N GLY A 19 -9.75 23.71 -15.71
CA GLY A 19 -10.84 24.34 -14.96
C GLY A 19 -10.37 25.00 -13.68
N ALA A 20 -9.69 26.15 -13.81
CA ALA A 20 -9.54 27.11 -12.73
C ALA A 20 -10.64 28.18 -12.84
N PRO A 21 -11.25 28.56 -11.71
CA PRO A 21 -11.48 29.98 -11.47
C PRO A 21 -10.99 30.43 -10.09
N GLU A 22 -10.17 31.48 -10.09
CA GLU A 22 -9.96 32.36 -8.94
C GLU A 22 -11.26 33.09 -8.57
N PRO A 23 -11.41 33.48 -7.30
CA PRO A 23 -11.79 34.87 -7.05
C PRO A 23 -10.80 35.59 -6.14
N SER A 24 -10.27 36.70 -6.67
CA SER A 24 -9.69 37.80 -5.90
C SER A 24 -10.75 38.45 -5.01
N GLY A 25 -10.42 38.65 -3.73
CA GLY A 25 -11.25 39.39 -2.79
C GLY A 25 -10.43 39.77 -1.56
N ALA A 26 -9.80 40.94 -1.60
CA ALA A 26 -9.00 41.49 -0.51
C ALA A 26 -9.87 42.21 0.53
N ALA A 27 -9.68 41.90 1.82
CA ALA A 27 -9.52 42.87 2.92
C ALA A 27 -9.41 42.15 4.29
N ALA A 28 -8.31 42.40 5.01
CA ALA A 28 -8.15 42.18 6.45
C ALA A 28 -8.45 43.51 7.21
N PRO A 29 -8.36 43.63 8.55
CA PRO A 29 -8.08 42.65 9.62
C PRO A 29 -9.00 42.75 10.87
N GLY A 30 -8.92 41.77 11.78
CA GLY A 30 -9.54 41.85 13.11
C GLY A 30 -9.32 40.62 14.03
N THR A 31 -8.19 40.64 14.75
CA THR A 31 -7.76 40.07 16.06
C THR A 31 -8.71 39.12 16.86
N PRO A 32 -8.17 38.15 17.66
CA PRO A 32 -8.67 36.78 17.74
C PRO A 32 -9.53 36.46 18.97
N ALA A 33 -10.29 35.37 18.90
CA ALA A 33 -10.82 34.67 20.07
C ALA A 33 -10.85 33.15 19.82
N ALA A 34 -10.17 32.41 20.69
CA ALA A 34 -10.18 30.95 20.78
C ALA A 34 -11.49 30.43 21.36
N ALA A 35 -11.97 29.28 20.87
CA ALA A 35 -12.63 28.24 21.69
C ALA A 35 -12.88 26.98 20.86
N ASP A 36 -12.09 25.96 21.19
CA ASP A 36 -12.39 24.52 21.26
C ASP A 36 -13.73 23.96 20.76
N ALA A 37 -13.57 22.94 19.91
CA ALA A 37 -14.25 21.64 19.94
C ALA A 37 -15.79 21.62 19.96
N ALA A 38 -16.39 21.62 18.77
CA ALA A 38 -17.69 21.00 18.54
C ALA A 38 -17.50 19.66 17.81
N SER A 39 -17.63 18.57 18.59
CA SER A 39 -17.73 17.20 18.11
C SER A 39 -18.89 17.08 17.11
N SER A 40 -18.59 16.77 15.85
CA SER A 40 -19.58 16.40 14.85
C SER A 40 -19.41 14.92 14.53
N THR A 41 -20.08 14.07 15.30
CA THR A 41 -20.36 12.68 14.93
C THR A 41 -21.41 12.67 13.82
N VAL A 42 -20.96 12.89 12.58
CA VAL A 42 -21.72 12.43 11.41
C VAL A 42 -21.54 10.93 11.34
N GLY A 43 -22.59 10.22 11.77
CA GLY A 43 -22.72 8.78 11.58
C GLY A 43 -22.79 8.47 10.08
N SER A 44 -21.62 8.23 9.49
CA SER A 44 -21.53 7.55 8.21
C SER A 44 -21.76 6.06 8.46
N ILE A 45 -22.83 5.54 7.87
CA ILE A 45 -23.11 4.12 7.70
C ILE A 45 -21.80 3.47 7.22
N PRO A 46 -21.25 2.43 7.91
CA PRO A 46 -20.10 1.76 7.36
C PRO A 46 -20.56 1.07 6.08
N ALA A 47 -20.10 1.57 4.93
CA ALA A 47 -19.97 0.74 3.75
C ALA A 47 -19.28 -0.54 4.22
N GLY A 48 -19.85 -1.69 3.93
CA GLY A 48 -19.40 -3.00 4.42
C GLY A 48 -18.04 -3.44 3.88
N GLY A 49 -17.02 -2.61 4.07
CA GLY A 49 -15.62 -2.96 3.96
C GLY A 49 -15.14 -3.38 5.34
N SER A 50 -14.58 -4.58 5.42
CA SER A 50 -13.79 -4.98 6.58
C SER A 50 -12.78 -3.88 6.91
N ALA A 51 -12.61 -3.59 8.19
CA ALA A 51 -11.56 -2.68 8.63
C ALA A 51 -10.21 -3.18 8.07
N PRO A 52 -9.34 -2.29 7.57
CA PRO A 52 -8.03 -2.69 7.07
C PRO A 52 -7.24 -3.41 8.16
N VAL A 53 -6.51 -4.45 7.76
CA VAL A 53 -5.66 -5.24 8.67
C VAL A 53 -4.62 -4.33 9.32
N SER A 54 -4.40 -4.49 10.63
CA SER A 54 -3.45 -3.65 11.35
C SER A 54 -2.01 -3.97 10.95
N ALA A 55 -1.12 -2.97 10.96
CA ALA A 55 0.31 -3.17 10.66
C ALA A 55 0.94 -4.24 11.57
N LYS A 56 0.50 -4.34 12.83
CA LYS A 56 0.95 -5.35 13.78
C LYS A 56 0.60 -6.77 13.33
N GLU A 57 -0.60 -6.99 12.81
CA GLU A 57 -1.02 -8.29 12.28
C GLU A 57 -0.22 -8.67 11.02
N VAL A 58 0.05 -7.70 10.13
CA VAL A 58 0.92 -7.90 8.96
C VAL A 58 2.33 -8.30 9.41
N CYS A 59 2.89 -7.59 10.37
CA CYS A 59 4.21 -7.89 10.92
C CYS A 59 4.27 -9.26 11.59
N ALA A 60 3.25 -9.64 12.36
CA ALA A 60 3.16 -10.96 12.98
C ALA A 60 3.08 -12.08 11.93
N TYR A 61 2.30 -11.87 10.87
CA TYR A 61 2.23 -12.81 9.76
C TYR A 61 3.59 -12.97 9.08
N LEU A 62 4.26 -11.87 8.74
CA LEU A 62 5.58 -11.89 8.08
C LEU A 62 6.66 -12.54 8.96
N ASP A 63 6.65 -12.27 10.26
CA ASP A 63 7.58 -12.91 11.20
C ASP A 63 7.36 -14.43 11.26
N GLY A 64 6.09 -14.86 11.31
CA GLY A 64 5.71 -16.27 11.26
C GLY A 64 6.11 -16.98 9.96
N GLN A 65 6.27 -16.25 8.85
CA GLN A 65 6.74 -16.81 7.58
C GLN A 65 8.27 -17.01 7.52
N LEU A 66 9.06 -16.32 8.36
CA LEU A 66 10.52 -16.34 8.27
C LEU A 66 11.14 -17.75 8.27
N PRO A 67 10.70 -18.74 9.09
CA PRO A 67 11.24 -20.10 9.03
C PRO A 67 11.00 -20.77 7.67
N THR A 68 9.80 -20.62 7.11
CA THR A 68 9.44 -21.15 5.80
C THR A 68 10.27 -20.49 4.70
N LEU A 69 10.34 -19.15 4.70
CA LEU A 69 11.09 -18.39 3.71
C LEU A 69 12.58 -18.74 3.71
N LYS A 70 13.19 -18.90 4.89
CA LYS A 70 14.59 -19.36 5.04
C LYS A 70 14.81 -20.77 4.50
N GLY A 71 13.81 -21.64 4.62
CA GLY A 71 13.88 -23.03 4.16
C GLY A 71 13.86 -23.20 2.63
N ILE A 72 13.43 -22.19 1.87
CA ILE A 72 13.32 -22.27 0.40
C ILE A 72 14.70 -22.23 -0.27
N GLY A 73 15.65 -21.46 0.26
CA GLY A 73 17.03 -21.42 -0.22
C GLY A 73 17.25 -20.75 -1.59
N SER A 74 16.25 -20.04 -2.14
CA SER A 74 16.35 -19.30 -3.40
C SER A 74 15.56 -18.01 -3.31
N GLU A 75 16.16 -16.86 -3.68
CA GLU A 75 15.49 -15.55 -3.68
C GLU A 75 14.21 -15.56 -4.52
N THR A 76 14.27 -16.07 -5.76
CA THR A 76 13.09 -16.18 -6.63
C THR A 76 12.01 -17.08 -6.05
N GLY A 77 12.41 -18.22 -5.44
CA GLY A 77 11.48 -19.12 -4.78
C GLY A 77 10.80 -18.46 -3.57
N THR A 78 11.57 -17.72 -2.78
CA THR A 78 11.08 -16.95 -1.63
C THR A 78 10.13 -15.86 -2.08
N MET A 79 10.47 -15.09 -3.11
CA MET A 79 9.60 -14.05 -3.69
C MET A 79 8.28 -14.67 -4.14
N ALA A 80 8.30 -15.74 -4.94
CA ALA A 80 7.09 -16.40 -5.40
C ALA A 80 6.23 -16.93 -4.24
N ASN A 81 6.85 -17.55 -3.24
CA ASN A 81 6.16 -18.04 -2.05
C ASN A 81 5.53 -16.90 -1.26
N LEU A 82 6.28 -15.82 -1.04
CA LEU A 82 5.82 -14.63 -0.32
C LEU A 82 4.66 -13.96 -1.04
N THR A 83 4.74 -13.72 -2.36
CA THR A 83 3.65 -13.12 -3.14
C THR A 83 2.36 -13.92 -2.98
N VAL A 84 2.41 -15.23 -3.23
CA VAL A 84 1.21 -16.08 -3.21
C VAL A 84 0.63 -16.21 -1.81
N ASN A 85 1.47 -16.43 -0.79
CA ASN A 85 0.98 -16.62 0.57
C ASN A 85 0.47 -15.31 1.19
N LEU A 86 1.15 -14.19 0.96
CA LEU A 86 0.75 -12.89 1.50
C LEU A 86 -0.58 -12.44 0.87
N TYR A 87 -0.73 -12.60 -0.44
CA TYR A 87 -1.99 -12.34 -1.14
C TYR A 87 -3.12 -13.21 -0.58
N SER A 88 -2.91 -14.54 -0.52
CA SER A 88 -3.90 -15.49 0.00
C SER A 88 -4.26 -15.24 1.47
N TRP A 89 -3.35 -14.66 2.25
CA TRP A 89 -3.62 -14.26 3.62
C TRP A 89 -4.49 -13.00 3.68
N TYR A 90 -4.17 -11.96 2.91
CA TYR A 90 -4.97 -10.74 2.87
C TYR A 90 -6.39 -10.98 2.33
N GLU A 91 -6.58 -11.83 1.32
CA GLU A 91 -7.91 -12.15 0.77
C GLU A 91 -8.86 -12.70 1.85
N LYS A 92 -8.33 -13.39 2.86
CA LYS A 92 -9.13 -13.92 3.98
C LYS A 92 -9.54 -12.83 4.98
N GLN A 93 -8.81 -11.72 5.01
CA GLN A 93 -9.06 -10.60 5.92
C GLN A 93 -9.94 -9.52 5.25
N GLY A 94 -9.86 -9.39 3.92
CA GLY A 94 -10.63 -8.43 3.15
C GLY A 94 -9.81 -7.83 2.01
N ALA A 95 -9.73 -6.50 1.97
CA ALA A 95 -9.02 -5.80 0.91
C ALA A 95 -7.52 -6.10 0.93
N VAL A 96 -6.96 -6.42 -0.24
CA VAL A 96 -5.52 -6.62 -0.42
C VAL A 96 -4.87 -5.24 -0.67
N PRO A 97 -3.96 -4.78 0.21
CA PRO A 97 -3.25 -3.52 0.02
C PRO A 97 -2.24 -3.60 -1.12
N THR A 98 -1.81 -2.44 -1.62
CA THR A 98 -0.71 -2.38 -2.60
C THR A 98 0.63 -2.72 -1.94
N GLY A 99 1.60 -3.18 -2.74
CA GLY A 99 2.96 -3.41 -2.25
C GLY A 99 3.57 -2.22 -1.52
N ARG A 100 3.31 -0.99 -1.98
CA ARG A 100 3.73 0.26 -1.31
C ARG A 100 3.11 0.42 0.07
N GLN A 101 1.80 0.16 0.21
CA GLN A 101 1.11 0.25 1.49
C GLN A 101 1.67 -0.76 2.50
N ILE A 102 1.94 -2.00 2.05
CA ILE A 102 2.60 -3.03 2.87
C ILE A 102 4.00 -2.56 3.29
N ASP A 103 4.74 -1.97 2.36
CA ASP A 103 6.08 -1.46 2.62
C ASP A 103 6.11 -0.35 3.67
N ASP A 104 5.23 0.64 3.53
CA ASP A 104 5.12 1.76 4.47
C ASP A 104 4.70 1.28 5.86
N GLN A 105 3.70 0.38 5.95
CA GLN A 105 3.24 -0.19 7.22
C GLN A 105 4.35 -0.95 7.94
N THR A 106 5.03 -1.86 7.24
CA THR A 106 6.03 -2.74 7.84
C THR A 106 7.34 -2.00 8.14
N ARG A 107 7.67 -0.95 7.39
CA ARG A 107 8.81 -0.06 7.68
C ARG A 107 8.64 0.67 9.00
N GLN A 108 7.42 1.08 9.34
CA GLN A 108 7.11 1.78 10.58
C GLN A 108 6.96 0.81 11.77
N GLU A 109 6.20 -0.27 11.60
CA GLU A 109 5.83 -1.16 12.70
C GLU A 109 6.91 -2.22 13.02
N CYS A 110 7.54 -2.82 12.00
CA CYS A 110 8.49 -3.93 12.18
C CYS A 110 9.67 -3.90 11.20
N PRO A 111 10.52 -2.85 11.23
CA PRO A 111 11.58 -2.66 10.24
C PRO A 111 12.55 -3.85 10.16
N ALA A 112 12.84 -4.52 11.28
CA ALA A 112 13.73 -5.69 11.30
C ALA A 112 13.12 -6.92 10.59
N THR A 113 11.82 -7.17 10.76
CA THR A 113 11.11 -8.26 10.08
C THR A 113 10.97 -7.95 8.60
N ARG A 114 10.61 -6.71 8.25
CA ARG A 114 10.59 -6.22 6.87
C ARG A 114 11.93 -6.49 6.18
N THR A 115 13.03 -6.03 6.76
CA THR A 115 14.37 -6.21 6.17
C THR A 115 14.68 -7.68 5.92
N LYS A 116 14.47 -8.56 6.91
CA LYS A 116 14.74 -10.00 6.75
C LYS A 116 13.91 -10.64 5.63
N VAL A 117 12.63 -10.31 5.54
CA VAL A 117 11.74 -10.85 4.49
C VAL A 117 12.21 -10.39 3.11
N LEU A 118 12.50 -9.10 2.97
CA LEU A 118 12.94 -8.49 1.71
C LEU A 118 14.30 -9.05 1.27
N GLU A 119 15.26 -9.19 2.18
CA GLU A 119 16.56 -9.83 1.91
C GLU A 119 16.40 -11.27 1.43
N LEU A 120 15.59 -12.08 2.11
CA LEU A 120 15.35 -13.48 1.71
C LEU A 120 14.69 -13.59 0.34
N ALA A 121 13.89 -12.60 -0.05
CA ALA A 121 13.20 -12.56 -1.33
C ALA A 121 13.98 -11.83 -2.44
N GLY A 122 15.18 -11.31 -2.16
CA GLY A 122 15.95 -10.53 -3.13
C GLY A 122 15.25 -9.24 -3.57
N MET A 123 14.48 -8.62 -2.68
CA MET A 123 13.70 -7.41 -2.96
C MET A 123 14.18 -6.23 -2.11
N GLU A 124 13.99 -5.01 -2.61
CA GLU A 124 14.24 -3.77 -1.85
C GLU A 124 12.96 -3.22 -1.19
N SER A 125 11.79 -3.61 -1.72
CA SER A 125 10.48 -3.14 -1.30
C SER A 125 9.41 -4.16 -1.70
N PHE A 126 8.32 -4.20 -0.93
CA PHE A 126 7.12 -4.96 -1.28
C PHE A 126 6.40 -4.43 -2.53
N GLU A 127 6.78 -3.25 -3.06
CA GLU A 127 6.32 -2.76 -4.38
C GLU A 127 6.67 -3.68 -5.55
N ARG A 128 7.55 -4.67 -5.34
CA ARG A 128 7.94 -5.67 -6.34
C ARG A 128 7.04 -6.91 -6.35
N LEU A 129 6.10 -7.03 -5.40
CA LEU A 129 5.16 -8.15 -5.30
C LEU A 129 4.03 -8.10 -6.33
#